data_AF-G9XMT9-F1
#
_entry.id   AF-G9XMT9-F1
#
_cell.length_a   1.000
_cell.length_b   1.000
_cell.length_c   1.000
_cell.angle_alpha   90.00
_cell.angle_beta   90.00
_cell.angle_gamma   90.00
#
_symmetry.space_group_name_H-M   'P 1'
#
loop_
_entity.id
_entity.type
_entity.pdbx_description
1 polymer ?
#
loop_
_entity_poly.entity_id
_entity_poly.type
_entity_poly.pdbx_seq_one_letter_code
_entity_poly.pdbx_strand_id
1 'polypeptide(L)' 'MCKDLIEAGENPVCVDACPMRALEWGDLEELKAKHGDSVQELPFLPAAAVTKPALLIQAKNNAKQNDFKAKEI' A
#
# COMPACT_ATOMS: atom_id res chain seq x y z
N MET A 1 -9.51 0.99 -9.03
CA MET A 1 -10.19 1.13 -7.72
C MET A 1 -11.68 1.25 -7.94
N CYS A 2 -12.51 0.73 -7.03
CA CYS A 2 -13.98 0.63 -7.13
C CYS A 2 -14.64 1.95 -7.52
N LYS A 3 -14.66 2.25 -8.82
CA LYS A 3 -14.98 3.59 -9.35
C LYS A 3 -16.38 4.03 -8.93
N ASP A 4 -17.34 3.14 -9.11
CA ASP A 4 -18.76 3.42 -8.83
C ASP A 4 -19.00 3.78 -7.35
N LEU A 5 -18.30 3.10 -6.43
CA LEU A 5 -18.40 3.39 -4.99
C LEU A 5 -17.74 4.73 -4.65
N ILE A 6 -16.56 5.00 -5.22
CA ILE A 6 -15.84 6.25 -4.99
C ILE A 6 -16.63 7.45 -5.52
N GLU A 7 -17.24 7.32 -6.70
CA GLU A 7 -18.09 8.38 -7.28
C GLU A 7 -19.36 8.62 -6.44
N ALA A 8 -19.84 7.61 -5.72
CA ALA A 8 -20.93 7.73 -4.74
C ALA A 8 -20.47 8.28 -3.38
N GLY A 9 -19.18 8.55 -3.20
CA GLY A 9 -18.60 9.02 -1.92
C GLY A 9 -18.36 7.91 -0.89
N GLU A 10 -18.43 6.65 -1.31
CA GLU A 10 -18.15 5.48 -0.49
C GLU A 10 -16.68 5.04 -0.61
N ASN A 11 -16.23 4.20 0.32
CA ASN A 11 -14.91 3.60 0.26
C ASN A 11 -14.87 2.43 -0.74
N PRO A 12 -13.67 2.04 -1.20
CA PRO A 12 -13.49 0.79 -1.91
C PRO A 12 -13.88 -0.41 -1.04
N VAL A 13 -14.52 -1.41 -1.65
CA VAL A 13 -15.01 -2.60 -0.93
C VAL A 13 -13.93 -3.31 -0.12
N CYS A 14 -12.68 -3.32 -0.58
CA CYS A 14 -11.58 -3.95 0.15
C CYS A 14 -11.18 -3.19 1.42
N VAL A 15 -11.38 -1.86 1.47
CA VAL A 15 -11.16 -1.05 2.66
C VAL A 15 -12.23 -1.36 3.70
N ASP A 16 -13.51 -1.32 3.30
CA ASP A 16 -14.63 -1.56 4.22
C ASP A 16 -14.72 -3.03 4.67
N ALA A 17 -14.36 -3.97 3.80
CA ALA A 17 -14.37 -5.39 4.13
C ALA A 17 -13.20 -5.81 5.03
N CYS A 18 -12.18 -4.97 5.22
CA CYS A 18 -10.99 -5.35 5.99
C CYS A 18 -11.31 -5.42 7.50
N PRO A 19 -11.42 -6.61 8.12
CA PRO A 19 -11.78 -6.70 9.53
C PRO A 19 -10.68 -6.15 10.45
N MET A 20 -9.44 -6.16 9.97
CA MET A 20 -8.27 -5.66 10.70
C MET A 20 -8.08 -4.16 10.57
N ARG A 21 -8.85 -3.48 9.70
CA ARG A 21 -8.68 -2.06 9.37
C ARG A 21 -7.24 -1.73 8.94
N ALA A 22 -6.64 -2.63 8.16
CA ALA A 22 -5.26 -2.53 7.69
C ALA A 22 -5.13 -1.77 6.36
N LEU A 23 -6.25 -1.51 5.68
CA LEU A 23 -6.31 -0.83 4.40
C LEU A 23 -6.97 0.53 4.59
N GLU A 24 -6.44 1.55 3.94
CA GLU A 24 -6.99 2.91 3.92
C GLU A 24 -6.92 3.46 2.50
N TRP A 25 -7.90 4.28 2.12
CA TRP A 25 -7.95 4.95 0.82
C TRP A 25 -8.05 6.47 1.01
N GLY A 26 -7.39 7.21 0.13
CA GLY A 26 -7.34 8.67 0.18
C GLY A 26 -6.25 9.23 -0.73
N ASP A 27 -6.01 10.54 -0.63
CA ASP A 27 -4.92 11.20 -1.30
C ASP A 27 -3.55 10.70 -0.80
N LEU A 28 -2.59 10.55 -1.70
CA LEU A 28 -1.31 9.94 -1.39
C LEU A 28 -0.48 10.79 -0.42
N GLU A 29 -0.52 12.12 -0.55
CA GLU A 29 0.24 13.02 0.32
C GLU A 29 -0.40 13.10 1.71
N GLU A 30 -1.73 13.11 1.78
CA GLU A 30 -2.47 13.04 3.04
C GLU A 30 -2.19 11.72 3.78
N LEU A 31 -2.23 10.59 3.06
CA LEU A 31 -1.93 9.28 3.63
C LEU A 31 -0.47 9.19 4.10
N LYS A 32 0.47 9.78 3.35
CA LYS A 32 1.89 9.82 3.74
C LYS A 32 2.10 10.67 5.00
N ALA A 33 1.40 11.79 5.12
CA ALA A 33 1.44 12.63 6.31
C ALA A 33 0.84 11.91 7.53
N LYS A 34 -0.24 11.15 7.34
CA LYS A 34 -0.89 10.35 8.39
C LYS A 34 -0.07 9.12 8.81
N HIS A 35 0.60 8.48 7.86
CA HIS A 35 1.33 7.22 8.04
C HIS A 35 2.81 7.39 7.74
N GLY A 36 3.51 8.20 8.54
CA GLY A 36 4.86 8.69 8.25
C GLY A 36 5.94 7.62 7.99
N ASP A 37 5.85 6.45 8.63
CA ASP A 37 6.82 5.35 8.45
C ASP A 37 6.50 4.43 7.26
N SER A 38 5.48 4.75 6.48
CA SER A 38 5.10 3.99 5.29
C SER A 38 6.11 4.17 4.16
N VAL A 39 6.33 3.10 3.41
CA VAL A 39 7.28 3.06 2.29
C VAL A 39 6.57 2.70 0.99
N GLN A 40 7.11 3.20 -0.12
CA GLN A 40 6.70 2.80 -1.48
C GLN A 40 7.65 1.77 -2.11
N GLU A 41 8.78 1.49 -1.44
CA GLU A 41 9.80 0.57 -1.90
C GLU A 41 10.03 -0.52 -0.86
N LEU A 42 10.08 -1.76 -1.36
CA LEU A 42 10.47 -2.94 -0.59
C LEU A 42 11.45 -3.77 -1.43
N PRO A 43 12.40 -4.49 -0.81
CA PRO A 43 13.49 -5.17 -1.52
C PRO A 43 13.04 -6.20 -2.57
N PHE A 44 11.87 -6.79 -2.37
CA PHE A 44 11.29 -7.82 -3.24
C PHE A 44 10.33 -7.26 -4.31
N LEU A 45 10.11 -5.95 -4.33
CA LEU A 45 9.32 -5.27 -5.36
C LEU A 45 10.25 -4.57 -6.37
N PRO A 46 9.79 -4.31 -7.61
CA PRO A 46 10.50 -3.43 -8.52
C PRO A 46 10.68 -2.03 -7.92
N ALA A 47 11.74 -1.33 -8.32
CA ALA A 47 12.01 0.04 -7.88
C ALA A 47 10.80 0.96 -8.17
N ALA A 48 10.41 1.79 -7.21
CA ALA A 48 9.21 2.62 -7.32
C ALA A 48 9.34 3.65 -8.46
N ALA A 49 10.57 4.05 -8.81
CA ALA A 49 10.84 4.94 -9.94
C ALA A 49 10.33 4.41 -11.30
N VAL A 50 10.18 3.08 -11.44
CA VAL A 50 9.74 2.45 -12.71
C VAL A 50 8.27 2.77 -13.00
N THR A 51 7.39 2.61 -12.01
CA THR A 51 5.93 2.72 -12.22
C THR A 51 5.27 3.82 -11.42
N LYS A 52 6.00 4.46 -10.49
CA LYS A 52 5.50 5.50 -9.56
C LYS A 52 4.18 5.08 -8.90
N PRO A 53 4.19 3.98 -8.11
CA PRO A 53 2.97 3.38 -7.59
C PRO A 53 2.27 4.31 -6.59
N ALA A 54 0.93 4.41 -6.69
CA ALA A 54 0.09 5.04 -5.68
C ALA A 54 -0.22 4.06 -4.53
N LEU A 55 0.82 3.57 -3.86
CA LEU A 55 0.72 2.58 -2.77
C LEU A 55 1.71 2.92 -1.66
N LEU A 56 1.23 2.98 -0.43
CA LEU A 56 2.04 3.14 0.77
C LEU A 56 1.90 1.89 1.65
N ILE A 57 3.02 1.37 2.14
CA ILE A 57 3.06 0.15 2.94
C ILE A 57 3.74 0.44 4.27
N GLN A 58 3.01 0.27 5.38
CA GLN A 58 3.61 0.26 6.72
C GLN A 58 4.27 -1.10 6.99
N ALA A 59 5.46 -1.29 6.43
CA ALA A 59 6.16 -2.56 6.47
C ALA A 59 6.74 -2.88 7.85
N LYS A 60 6.62 -4.14 8.28
CA LYS A 60 7.36 -4.66 9.43
C LYS A 60 8.85 -4.74 9.10
N ASN A 61 9.71 -4.71 10.13
CA ASN A 61 11.17 -4.69 9.96
C ASN A 61 11.70 -5.83 9.09
N ASN A 62 11.14 -7.04 9.22
CA ASN A 62 11.56 -8.19 8.42
C ASN A 62 11.33 -8.00 6.91
N ALA A 63 10.31 -7.24 6.52
CA ALA A 63 10.02 -6.96 5.11
C ALA A 63 10.98 -5.93 4.49
N LYS A 64 11.79 -5.24 5.30
CA LYS A 64 12.79 -4.26 4.86
C LYS A 64 14.18 -4.88 4.63
N GLN A 65 14.35 -6.18 4.91
CA GLN A 65 15.65 -6.84 4.79
C GLN A 65 15.97 -7.26 3.35
N ASN A 66 17.24 -7.14 2.96
CA ASN A 66 17.71 -7.42 1.60
C ASN A 66 18.10 -8.89 1.38
N ASP A 67 18.05 -9.74 2.40
CA ASP A 67 18.42 -11.16 2.37
C ASP A 67 17.24 -12.09 2.02
N PHE A 68 16.20 -11.55 1.38
CA PHE A 68 15.04 -12.33 0.95
C PHE A 68 15.44 -13.37 -0.11
N LYS A 69 14.81 -14.54 -0.04
CA LYS A 69 14.99 -15.60 -1.05
C LYS A 69 13.74 -15.68 -1.89
N ALA A 70 13.84 -15.27 -3.15
CA ALA A 70 12.80 -15.56 -4.13
C ALA A 70 12.72 -17.08 -4.30
N LYS A 71 11.52 -17.63 -4.08
CA LYS A 71 11.23 -19.03 -4.35
C LYS A 71 10.36 -19.10 -5.59
N GLU A 72 10.90 -19.63 -6.67
CA GLU A 72 10.11 -19.99 -7.84
C GLU A 72 9.23 -21.19 -7.46
N ILE A 73 7.93 -21.08 -7.76
CA ILE A 73 6.91 -22.12 -7.54
C ILE A 73 6.59 -22.75 -8.89
#